data_AF-A0A2N5WYV4-F1
#
_entry.id   AF-A0A2N5WYV4-F1
#
_cell.length_a   1.000
_cell.length_b   1.000
_cell.length_c   1.000
_cell.angle_alpha   90.00
_cell.angle_beta   90.00
_cell.angle_gamma   90.00
#
_symmetry.space_group_name_H-M   'P 1'
#
loop_
_entity.id
_entity.type
_entity.pdbx_description
1 polymer ?
#
loop_
_entity_poly.entity_id
_entity_poly.type
_entity_poly.pdbx_seq_one_letter_code
_entity_poly.pdbx_strand_id
1 'polypeptide(L)'
;MAAQPATDPSYFDKSPLGKIPCIETAQGFLSETSVTLDYIEACYPQQPLAPGNAWEQAKMKELIKIIELYVESQGRRLIPAAMGGAQLEQAVLDDVSAVMNKGLGAIHRLGQFAPFLMGEQVTLADIVLRYSLVVVNGGTWLPDLNTAVVAGIDIHAGLPERASWEQRMNALPVSQQIDAAVRKALPGVIAQRNQQKGE
;
A
#
# COMPACT_ATOMS: atom_id res chain seq x y z
N MET A 1 -17.83 18.28 -8.12
CA MET A 1 -16.86 18.19 -7.00
C MET A 1 -16.79 16.72 -6.62
N ALA A 2 -15.63 16.06 -6.67
CA ALA A 2 -15.56 14.67 -6.24
C ALA A 2 -15.92 14.61 -4.75
N ALA A 3 -16.98 13.87 -4.41
CA ALA A 3 -17.45 13.69 -3.05
C ALA A 3 -16.29 13.20 -2.17
N GLN A 4 -16.09 13.87 -1.03
CA GLN A 4 -15.07 13.47 -0.07
C GLN A 4 -15.53 12.19 0.66
N PRO A 5 -14.70 11.13 0.70
CA PRO A 5 -15.08 9.84 1.28
C PRO A 5 -15.60 9.88 2.72
N ALA A 6 -15.12 10.84 3.52
CA ALA A 6 -15.33 10.86 4.96
C ALA A 6 -16.40 11.85 5.45
N THR A 7 -16.90 12.74 4.60
CA THR A 7 -17.80 13.85 4.99
C THR A 7 -19.11 13.89 4.21
N ASP A 8 -19.21 13.13 3.11
CA ASP A 8 -20.45 12.99 2.33
C ASP A 8 -21.10 11.63 2.61
N PRO A 9 -22.26 11.58 3.29
CA PRO A 9 -22.97 10.33 3.55
C PRO A 9 -23.31 9.53 2.28
N SER A 10 -23.46 10.18 1.13
CA SER A 10 -23.72 9.49 -0.15
C SER A 10 -22.50 8.71 -0.67
N TYR A 11 -21.32 8.92 -0.10
CA TYR A 11 -20.15 8.13 -0.45
C TYR A 11 -20.24 6.69 0.06
N PHE A 12 -21.00 6.43 1.13
CA PHE A 12 -21.20 5.07 1.64
C PHE A 12 -21.97 4.19 0.64
N ASP A 13 -22.75 4.78 -0.26
CA ASP A 13 -23.40 4.05 -1.37
C ASP A 13 -22.39 3.57 -2.41
N LYS A 14 -21.20 4.18 -2.47
CA LYS A 14 -20.11 3.85 -3.40
C LYS A 14 -19.07 2.95 -2.77
N SER A 15 -18.65 3.30 -1.55
CA SER A 15 -17.68 2.57 -0.74
C SER A 15 -18.28 2.35 0.65
N PRO A 16 -18.85 1.16 0.93
CA PRO A 16 -19.60 0.91 2.16
C PRO A 16 -18.82 1.15 3.46
N LEU A 17 -17.48 1.11 3.42
CA LEU A 17 -16.59 1.41 4.55
C LEU A 17 -16.02 2.84 4.53
N GLY A 18 -16.45 3.67 3.58
CA GLY A 18 -15.93 5.03 3.37
C GLY A 18 -14.44 5.05 2.99
N LYS A 19 -13.91 3.95 2.45
CA LYS A 19 -12.48 3.80 2.12
C LYS A 19 -12.21 4.16 0.66
N ILE A 20 -10.98 4.65 0.44
CA ILE A 20 -10.39 4.79 -0.88
C ILE A 20 -9.30 3.73 -1.08
N PRO A 21 -9.04 3.28 -2.32
CA PRO A 21 -9.75 3.65 -3.56
C PRO A 21 -11.15 3.02 -3.69
N CYS A 22 -11.97 3.64 -4.53
CA CYS A 22 -13.26 3.13 -5.01
C CYS A 22 -13.37 3.51 -6.49
N ILE A 23 -13.55 2.53 -7.37
CA ILE A 23 -13.68 2.75 -8.81
C ILE A 23 -15.15 2.73 -9.23
N GLU A 24 -15.47 3.46 -10.30
CA GLU A 24 -16.77 3.45 -10.95
C GLU A 24 -16.64 2.71 -12.28
N THR A 25 -17.55 1.77 -12.54
CA THR A 25 -17.66 1.01 -13.78
C THR A 25 -19.06 1.17 -14.36
N ALA A 26 -19.28 0.64 -15.58
CA ALA A 26 -20.62 0.60 -16.17
C ALA A 26 -21.61 -0.25 -15.35
N GLN A 27 -21.13 -1.11 -14.45
CA GLN A 27 -21.94 -2.00 -13.60
C GLN A 27 -22.18 -1.43 -12.20
N GLY A 28 -21.42 -0.42 -11.78
CA GLY A 28 -21.54 0.18 -10.45
C GLY A 28 -20.18 0.52 -9.83
N PHE A 29 -20.16 0.63 -8.51
CA PHE A 29 -18.95 0.96 -7.74
C PHE A 29 -18.28 -0.29 -7.17
N LEU A 30 -16.95 -0.28 -7.13
CA LEU A 30 -16.14 -1.34 -6.52
C LEU A 30 -15.09 -0.72 -5.59
N SER A 31 -15.10 -1.12 -4.32
CA SER A 31 -14.10 -0.76 -3.31
C SER A 31 -13.17 -1.95 -3.00
N GLU A 32 -12.17 -1.71 -2.16
CA GLU A 32 -11.07 -2.63 -1.83
C GLU A 32 -10.02 -2.77 -2.95
N THR A 33 -8.77 -2.48 -2.61
CA THR A 33 -7.65 -2.46 -3.57
C THR A 33 -7.45 -3.82 -4.22
N SER A 34 -7.30 -4.90 -3.46
CA SER A 34 -7.08 -6.24 -4.03
C SER A 34 -8.23 -6.73 -4.91
N VAL A 35 -9.48 -6.39 -4.56
CA VAL A 35 -10.65 -6.73 -5.37
C VAL A 35 -10.68 -5.91 -6.66
N THR A 36 -10.37 -4.62 -6.57
CA THR A 36 -10.25 -3.73 -7.73
C THR A 36 -9.16 -4.20 -8.69
N LEU A 37 -7.99 -4.62 -8.18
CA LEU A 37 -6.90 -5.15 -8.98
C LEU A 37 -7.29 -6.46 -9.68
N ASP A 38 -7.96 -7.39 -8.98
CA ASP A 38 -8.49 -8.63 -9.58
C ASP A 38 -9.49 -8.33 -10.71
N TYR A 39 -10.36 -7.33 -10.54
CA TYR A 39 -11.32 -6.92 -11.56
C TYR A 39 -10.64 -6.31 -12.79
N ILE A 40 -9.64 -5.45 -12.60
CA ILE A 40 -8.88 -4.84 -13.69
C ILE A 40 -8.14 -5.94 -14.48
N GLU A 41 -7.48 -6.88 -13.80
CA GLU A 41 -6.77 -7.99 -14.43
C GLU A 41 -7.71 -8.84 -15.29
N ALA A 42 -8.95 -9.09 -14.81
CA ALA A 42 -9.97 -9.82 -15.57
C ALA A 42 -10.49 -9.04 -16.79
N CYS A 43 -10.57 -7.71 -16.71
CA CYS A 43 -11.09 -6.87 -17.79
C CYS A 43 -10.04 -6.56 -18.88
N TYR A 44 -8.75 -6.57 -18.54
CA TYR A 44 -7.66 -6.16 -19.43
C TYR A 44 -6.55 -7.23 -19.53
N PRO A 45 -6.85 -8.44 -20.03
CA PRO A 45 -5.91 -9.57 -20.03
C PRO A 45 -4.74 -9.43 -21.02
N GLN A 46 -4.66 -8.33 -21.79
CA GLN A 46 -3.64 -8.14 -22.84
C GLN A 46 -2.25 -7.82 -22.27
N GLN A 47 -2.18 -7.30 -21.05
CA GLN A 47 -0.94 -7.00 -20.34
C GLN A 47 -1.03 -7.58 -18.92
N PRO A 48 -0.93 -8.91 -18.77
CA PRO A 48 -1.21 -9.56 -17.51
C PRO A 48 -0.20 -9.15 -16.43
N LEU A 49 -0.71 -8.83 -15.24
CA LEU A 49 0.05 -8.63 -14.02
C LEU A 49 -0.17 -9.79 -13.02
N ALA A 50 -0.89 -10.83 -13.45
CA ALA A 50 -1.04 -12.09 -12.74
C ALA A 50 -0.32 -13.25 -13.46
N PRO A 51 0.22 -14.24 -12.71
CA PRO A 51 0.73 -15.47 -13.30
C PRO A 51 -0.34 -16.26 -14.06
N GLY A 52 0.08 -17.09 -15.02
CA GLY A 52 -0.84 -17.82 -15.91
C GLY A 52 -1.50 -19.06 -15.30
N ASN A 53 -0.92 -19.67 -14.26
CA ASN A 53 -1.50 -20.86 -13.61
C ASN A 53 -2.17 -20.52 -12.28
N ALA A 54 -3.18 -21.32 -11.93
CA ALA A 54 -4.03 -21.08 -10.76
C ALA A 54 -3.25 -21.11 -9.42
N TRP A 55 -2.20 -21.93 -9.32
CA TRP A 55 -1.41 -22.02 -8.09
C TRP A 55 -0.58 -20.75 -7.86
N GLU A 56 0.13 -20.28 -8.88
CA GLU A 56 0.90 -19.04 -8.79
C GLU A 56 -0.01 -17.83 -8.59
N GLN A 57 -1.20 -17.79 -9.20
CA GLN A 57 -2.20 -16.77 -8.87
C GLN A 57 -2.62 -16.82 -7.39
N ALA A 58 -2.84 -18.02 -6.84
CA ALA A 58 -3.14 -18.16 -5.42
C ALA A 58 -1.98 -17.68 -4.53
N LYS A 59 -0.73 -17.98 -4.88
CA LYS A 59 0.47 -17.49 -4.18
C LYS A 59 0.61 -15.96 -4.27
N MET A 60 0.27 -15.37 -5.40
CA MET A 60 0.22 -13.91 -5.55
C MET A 60 -0.80 -13.29 -4.61
N LYS A 61 -2.01 -13.86 -4.57
CA LYS A 61 -3.09 -13.38 -3.69
C LYS A 61 -2.75 -13.58 -2.20
N GLU A 62 -2.06 -14.67 -1.86
CA GLU A 62 -1.53 -14.90 -0.52
C GLU A 62 -0.54 -13.81 -0.11
N LEU A 63 0.44 -13.49 -0.98
CA LEU A 63 1.39 -12.40 -0.75
C LEU A 63 0.67 -11.05 -0.58
N ILE A 64 -0.29 -10.74 -1.45
CA ILE A 64 -1.10 -9.52 -1.35
C ILE A 64 -1.79 -9.42 0.01
N LYS A 65 -2.44 -10.50 0.47
CA LYS A 65 -3.12 -10.50 1.78
C LYS A 65 -2.15 -10.39 2.94
N ILE A 66 -0.94 -10.97 2.83
CA ILE A 66 0.10 -10.80 3.84
C ILE A 66 0.52 -9.33 3.94
N ILE A 67 0.75 -8.69 2.80
CA ILE A 67 1.14 -7.28 2.74
C ILE A 67 0.03 -6.39 3.33
N GLU A 68 -1.22 -6.57 2.90
CA GLU A 68 -2.37 -5.77 3.38
C GLU A 68 -2.58 -5.92 4.90
N LEU A 69 -2.68 -7.16 5.38
CA LEU A 69 -3.14 -7.44 6.74
C LEU A 69 -2.03 -7.35 7.78
N TYR A 70 -0.80 -7.71 7.43
CA TYR A 70 0.29 -7.83 8.40
C TYR A 70 1.30 -6.71 8.30
N VAL A 71 1.30 -5.91 7.23
CA VAL A 71 2.25 -4.80 7.07
C VAL A 71 1.53 -3.47 6.93
N GLU A 72 0.72 -3.32 5.88
CA GLU A 72 0.06 -2.07 5.52
C GLU A 72 -0.88 -1.59 6.63
N SER A 73 -1.82 -2.44 7.04
CA SER A 73 -2.80 -2.10 8.08
C SER A 73 -2.15 -1.81 9.44
N GLN A 74 -1.02 -2.46 9.75
CA GLN A 74 -0.27 -2.23 10.98
C GLN A 74 0.43 -0.87 10.96
N GLY A 75 1.03 -0.50 9.82
CA GLY A 75 1.57 0.83 9.62
C GLY A 75 0.49 1.92 9.76
N ARG A 76 -0.72 1.70 9.21
CA ARG A 76 -1.81 2.69 9.30
C ARG A 76 -2.19 3.06 10.73
N ARG A 77 -2.08 2.12 11.69
CA ARG A 77 -2.37 2.37 13.12
C ARG A 77 -1.44 3.42 13.73
N LEU A 78 -0.25 3.59 13.17
CA LEU A 78 0.80 4.47 13.70
C LEU A 78 0.87 5.83 12.99
N ILE A 79 0.09 6.05 11.92
CA ILE A 79 0.05 7.33 11.19
C ILE A 79 -0.20 8.53 12.13
N PRO A 80 -1.13 8.48 13.11
CA PRO A 80 -1.36 9.60 14.02
C PRO A 80 -0.13 9.99 14.84
N ALA A 81 0.69 9.00 15.25
CA ALA A 81 1.95 9.25 15.93
C ALA A 81 3.02 9.79 14.95
N ALA A 82 3.18 9.14 13.80
CA ALA A 82 4.20 9.49 12.81
C ALA A 82 4.01 10.89 12.20
N MET A 83 2.76 11.31 11.95
CA MET A 83 2.46 12.60 11.30
C MET A 83 1.84 13.64 12.21
N GLY A 84 1.34 13.25 13.39
CA GLY A 84 0.61 14.12 14.30
C GLY A 84 1.22 14.21 15.70
N GLY A 85 2.29 13.46 15.99
CA GLY A 85 2.91 13.45 17.32
C GLY A 85 2.04 12.88 18.42
N ALA A 86 0.96 12.15 18.09
CA ALA A 86 0.11 11.50 19.06
C ALA A 86 0.90 10.49 19.90
N GLN A 87 0.69 10.48 21.21
CA GLN A 87 1.22 9.43 22.08
C GLN A 87 0.35 8.17 21.96
N LEU A 88 0.98 7.04 21.68
CA LEU A 88 0.35 5.73 21.64
C LEU A 88 0.76 4.93 22.88
N GLU A 89 -0.13 4.08 23.37
CA GLU A 89 0.19 3.15 24.44
C GLU A 89 1.26 2.16 24.00
N GLN A 90 2.17 1.80 24.91
CA GLN A 90 3.26 0.86 24.62
C GLN A 90 2.73 -0.48 24.09
N ALA A 91 1.60 -0.97 24.62
CA ALA A 91 0.97 -2.21 24.15
C ALA A 91 0.57 -2.16 22.66
N VAL A 92 0.20 -1.00 22.13
CA VAL A 92 -0.11 -0.83 20.70
C VAL A 92 1.17 -0.90 19.88
N LEU A 93 2.26 -0.28 20.34
CA LEU A 93 3.56 -0.32 19.66
C LEU A 93 4.12 -1.74 19.63
N ASP A 94 4.05 -2.45 20.76
CA ASP A 94 4.53 -3.83 20.88
C ASP A 94 3.74 -4.79 19.98
N ASP A 95 2.40 -4.65 19.97
CA ASP A 95 1.52 -5.45 19.09
C ASP A 95 1.81 -5.18 17.61
N VAL A 96 1.87 -3.90 17.20
CA VAL A 96 2.19 -3.53 15.81
C VAL A 96 3.57 -4.04 15.41
N SER A 97 4.58 -3.88 16.28
CA SER A 97 5.94 -4.36 16.02
C SER A 97 5.97 -5.88 15.86
N ALA A 98 5.31 -6.62 16.75
CA ALA A 98 5.24 -8.08 16.68
C ALA A 98 4.53 -8.58 15.41
N VAL A 99 3.40 -7.97 15.03
CA VAL A 99 2.63 -8.38 13.85
C VAL A 99 3.35 -7.99 12.56
N MET A 100 3.89 -6.77 12.47
CA MET A 100 4.60 -6.31 11.27
C MET A 100 5.88 -7.09 11.01
N ASN A 101 6.66 -7.41 12.05
CA ASN A 101 7.85 -8.26 11.89
C ASN A 101 7.49 -9.67 11.37
N LYS A 102 6.36 -10.24 11.78
CA LYS A 102 5.86 -11.50 11.21
C LYS A 102 5.48 -11.33 9.74
N GLY A 103 4.80 -10.24 9.39
CA GLY A 103 4.44 -9.91 8.01
C GLY A 103 5.66 -9.78 7.09
N LEU A 104 6.65 -8.97 7.49
CA LEU A 104 7.91 -8.80 6.75
C LEU A 104 8.65 -10.14 6.57
N GLY A 105 8.77 -10.92 7.65
CA GLY A 105 9.39 -12.25 7.58
C GLY A 105 8.61 -13.25 6.72
N ALA A 106 7.29 -13.13 6.60
CA ALA A 106 6.49 -13.95 5.68
C ALA A 106 6.72 -13.54 4.22
N ILE A 107 6.78 -12.24 3.93
CA ILE A 107 7.11 -11.72 2.59
C ILE A 107 8.51 -12.20 2.17
N HIS A 108 9.50 -12.10 3.06
CA HIS A 108 10.85 -12.60 2.80
C HIS A 108 10.88 -14.10 2.46
N ARG A 109 10.16 -14.94 3.20
CA ARG A 109 10.12 -16.40 2.96
C ARG A 109 9.38 -16.81 1.70
N LEU A 110 8.34 -16.05 1.32
CA LEU A 110 7.48 -16.37 0.19
C LEU A 110 7.93 -15.72 -1.11
N GLY A 111 8.63 -14.59 -1.03
CA GLY A 111 9.13 -13.86 -2.17
C GLY A 111 10.35 -14.52 -2.80
N GLN A 112 10.44 -14.45 -4.12
CA GLN A 112 11.61 -14.90 -4.88
C GLN A 112 12.63 -13.77 -5.08
N PHE A 113 12.17 -12.52 -5.15
CA PHE A 113 13.01 -11.32 -5.36
C PHE A 113 13.97 -11.43 -6.55
N ALA A 114 13.48 -11.90 -7.70
CA ALA A 114 14.30 -12.30 -8.85
C ALA A 114 13.90 -11.67 -10.21
N PRO A 115 13.91 -10.33 -10.38
CA PRO A 115 14.21 -9.31 -9.38
C PRO A 115 12.95 -8.79 -8.66
N PHE A 116 11.76 -9.23 -9.09
CA PHE A 116 10.48 -8.85 -8.54
C PHE A 116 10.00 -9.90 -7.54
N LEU A 117 8.94 -9.56 -6.79
CA LEU A 117 8.52 -10.28 -5.61
C LEU A 117 8.25 -11.77 -5.89
N MET A 118 7.71 -12.08 -7.08
CA MET A 118 7.37 -13.44 -7.48
C MET A 118 8.25 -14.02 -8.60
N GLY A 119 9.33 -13.34 -8.98
CA GLY A 119 10.24 -13.81 -10.03
C GLY A 119 10.62 -12.70 -11.01
N GLU A 120 10.72 -13.05 -12.29
CA GLU A 120 11.30 -12.19 -13.33
C GLU A 120 10.39 -11.06 -13.80
N GLN A 121 9.09 -11.16 -13.53
CA GLN A 121 8.07 -10.24 -14.02
C GLN A 121 7.37 -9.53 -12.86
N VAL A 122 6.98 -8.28 -13.11
CA VAL A 122 6.16 -7.50 -12.17
C VAL A 122 4.78 -8.14 -12.07
N THR A 123 4.29 -8.27 -10.84
CA THR A 123 2.94 -8.77 -10.56
C THR A 123 2.11 -7.76 -9.77
N LEU A 124 0.82 -8.04 -9.59
CA LEU A 124 -0.03 -7.27 -8.67
C LEU A 124 0.54 -7.23 -7.24
N ALA A 125 1.26 -8.28 -6.81
CA ALA A 125 1.87 -8.31 -5.48
C ALA A 125 3.00 -7.27 -5.33
N ASP A 126 3.77 -7.01 -6.38
CA ASP A 126 4.78 -5.94 -6.39
C ASP A 126 4.14 -4.55 -6.26
N ILE A 127 3.04 -4.33 -6.98
CA ILE A 127 2.29 -3.08 -6.92
C ILE A 127 1.76 -2.86 -5.51
N VAL A 128 1.12 -3.87 -4.91
CA VAL A 128 0.61 -3.79 -3.53
C VAL A 128 1.74 -3.54 -2.54
N LEU A 129 2.88 -4.24 -2.65
CA LEU A 129 4.03 -4.02 -1.77
C LEU A 129 4.57 -2.60 -1.87
N ARG A 130 4.76 -2.08 -3.10
CA ARG A 130 5.34 -0.75 -3.34
C ARG A 130 4.53 0.34 -2.65
N TYR A 131 3.22 0.31 -2.83
CA TYR A 131 2.35 1.34 -2.27
C TYR A 131 2.04 1.11 -0.79
N SER A 132 2.10 -0.11 -0.29
CA SER A 132 1.99 -0.39 1.15
C SER A 132 3.20 0.11 1.93
N LEU A 133 4.41 -0.01 1.37
CA LEU A 133 5.64 0.48 2.01
C LEU A 133 5.64 2.00 2.21
N VAL A 134 4.88 2.76 1.43
CA VAL A 134 4.70 4.21 1.63
C VAL A 134 4.17 4.53 3.01
N VAL A 135 3.25 3.70 3.53
CA VAL A 135 2.75 3.88 4.89
C VAL A 135 3.82 3.52 5.91
N VAL A 136 4.66 2.55 5.61
CA VAL A 136 5.66 1.98 6.53
C VAL A 136 6.89 2.87 6.69
N ASN A 137 7.47 3.32 5.58
CA ASN A 137 8.75 4.02 5.53
C ASN A 137 8.74 5.28 4.65
N GLY A 138 7.56 5.71 4.21
CA GLY A 138 7.38 6.93 3.42
C GLY A 138 7.59 6.73 1.92
N GLY A 139 8.30 5.67 1.53
CA GLY A 139 8.66 5.37 0.15
C GLY A 139 9.25 6.57 -0.59
N THR A 140 9.03 6.64 -1.90
CA THR A 140 9.63 7.66 -2.78
C THR A 140 8.99 9.06 -2.71
N TRP A 141 7.90 9.23 -1.96
CA TRP A 141 7.01 10.41 -2.07
C TRP A 141 6.50 10.98 -0.75
N LEU A 142 6.61 10.29 0.39
CA LEU A 142 6.18 10.80 1.70
C LEU A 142 7.27 10.57 2.77
N PRO A 143 8.48 11.14 2.61
CA PRO A 143 9.62 10.86 3.50
C PRO A 143 9.36 11.20 4.98
N ASP A 144 8.43 12.12 5.25
CA ASP A 144 8.04 12.51 6.62
C ASP A 144 7.13 11.47 7.30
N LEU A 145 6.60 10.48 6.55
CA LEU A 145 5.82 9.39 7.10
C LEU A 145 6.71 8.16 7.30
N ASN A 146 7.08 7.86 8.55
CA ASN A 146 7.81 6.63 8.87
C ASN A 146 7.23 5.95 10.09
N THR A 147 6.28 5.05 9.87
CA THR A 147 5.61 4.33 10.96
C THR A 147 6.47 3.22 11.55
N ALA A 148 7.41 2.66 10.77
CA ALA A 148 8.33 1.64 11.27
C ALA A 148 9.19 2.19 12.41
N VAL A 149 9.71 3.42 12.27
CA VAL A 149 10.50 4.08 13.31
C VAL A 149 9.70 4.29 14.60
N VAL A 150 8.41 4.64 14.50
CA VAL A 150 7.53 4.83 15.67
C VAL A 150 7.45 3.58 16.53
N ALA A 151 7.45 2.38 15.93
CA ALA A 151 7.38 1.11 16.65
C ALA A 151 8.74 0.38 16.77
N GLY A 152 9.86 1.06 16.48
CA GLY A 152 11.20 0.48 16.59
C GLY A 152 11.45 -0.71 15.65
N ILE A 153 10.80 -0.73 14.48
CA ILE A 153 10.88 -1.84 13.54
C ILE A 153 12.05 -1.63 12.56
N ASP A 154 12.98 -2.58 12.53
CA ASP A 154 14.02 -2.64 11.50
C ASP A 154 13.48 -3.37 10.25
N ILE A 155 12.96 -2.59 9.31
CA ILE A 155 12.43 -3.11 8.05
C ILE A 155 13.51 -3.73 7.15
N HIS A 156 14.78 -3.37 7.33
CA HIS A 156 15.87 -3.97 6.55
C HIS A 156 16.20 -5.36 7.07
N ALA A 157 16.23 -5.54 8.39
CA ALA A 157 16.36 -6.86 9.00
C ALA A 157 15.16 -7.77 8.65
N GLY A 158 13.94 -7.22 8.64
CA GLY A 158 12.73 -7.97 8.31
C GLY A 158 12.54 -8.30 6.83
N LEU A 159 13.09 -7.47 5.93
CA LEU A 159 13.01 -7.65 4.48
C LEU A 159 14.33 -7.19 3.80
N PRO A 160 15.39 -8.01 3.86
CA PRO A 160 16.72 -7.64 3.37
C PRO A 160 16.76 -7.28 1.88
N GLU A 161 15.95 -7.95 1.06
CA GLU A 161 15.86 -7.78 -0.40
C GLU A 161 15.18 -6.48 -0.81
N ARG A 162 14.50 -5.80 0.12
CA ARG A 162 13.69 -4.61 -0.16
C ARG A 162 14.44 -3.55 -0.95
N ALA A 163 15.70 -3.28 -0.60
CA ALA A 163 16.47 -2.21 -1.24
C ALA A 163 16.73 -2.46 -2.73
N SER A 164 17.14 -3.68 -3.09
CA SER A 164 17.38 -4.06 -4.50
C SER A 164 16.06 -4.14 -5.27
N TRP A 165 15.01 -4.66 -4.65
CA TRP A 165 13.67 -4.71 -5.23
C TRP A 165 13.07 -3.31 -5.46
N GLU A 166 13.18 -2.39 -4.48
CA GLU A 166 12.72 -1.00 -4.61
C GLU A 166 13.46 -0.28 -5.73
N GLN A 167 14.77 -0.49 -5.87
CA GLN A 167 15.55 0.06 -6.98
C GLN A 167 14.98 -0.37 -8.33
N ARG A 168 14.59 -1.65 -8.46
CA ARG A 168 14.00 -2.20 -9.69
C ARG A 168 12.62 -1.62 -9.97
N MET A 169 11.76 -1.55 -8.94
CA MET A 169 10.44 -0.93 -9.06
C MET A 169 10.51 0.56 -9.41
N ASN A 170 11.47 1.30 -8.84
CA ASN A 170 11.71 2.72 -9.13
C ASN A 170 12.25 2.98 -10.54
N ALA A 171 12.89 1.98 -11.15
CA ALA A 171 13.39 2.08 -12.52
C ALA A 171 12.29 1.88 -13.58
N LEU A 172 11.11 1.39 -13.21
CA LEU A 172 10.00 1.20 -14.15
C LEU A 172 9.49 2.56 -14.66
N PRO A 173 9.29 2.75 -15.98
CA PRO A 173 8.79 4.01 -16.53
C PRO A 173 7.45 4.46 -15.93
N VAL A 174 6.52 3.50 -15.72
CA VAL A 174 5.22 3.78 -15.10
C VAL A 174 5.36 4.26 -13.66
N SER A 175 6.30 3.69 -12.91
CA SER A 175 6.60 4.13 -11.55
C SER A 175 7.13 5.56 -11.58
N GLN A 176 8.13 5.87 -12.40
CA GLN A 176 8.66 7.24 -12.52
C GLN A 176 7.60 8.27 -12.92
N GLN A 177 6.68 7.90 -13.81
CA GLN A 177 5.56 8.75 -14.21
C GLN A 177 4.60 9.03 -13.03
N ILE A 178 4.21 8.00 -12.28
CA ILE A 178 3.37 8.15 -11.09
C ILE A 178 4.11 8.96 -10.02
N ASP A 179 5.41 8.70 -9.82
CA ASP A 179 6.25 9.39 -8.86
C ASP A 179 6.29 10.90 -9.14
N ALA A 180 6.47 11.28 -10.39
CA ALA A 180 6.42 12.67 -10.82
C ALA A 180 5.04 13.30 -10.61
N ALA A 181 3.96 12.59 -10.94
CA ALA A 181 2.60 13.08 -10.78
C ALA A 181 2.24 13.31 -9.30
N VAL A 182 2.57 12.36 -8.42
CA VAL A 182 2.33 12.47 -6.98
C VAL A 182 3.12 13.63 -6.38
N ARG A 183 4.42 13.76 -6.69
CA ARG A 183 5.25 14.89 -6.20
C ARG A 183 4.69 16.25 -6.59
N LYS A 184 4.12 16.36 -7.79
CA LYS A 184 3.48 17.59 -8.26
C LYS A 184 2.16 17.89 -7.52
N ALA A 185 1.37 16.88 -7.22
CA ALA A 185 0.05 17.03 -6.60
C ALA A 185 0.10 17.17 -5.06
N LEU A 186 1.06 16.51 -4.42
CA LEU A 186 1.09 16.31 -2.96
C LEU A 186 1.08 17.61 -2.13
N PRO A 187 1.83 18.68 -2.48
CA PRO A 187 1.77 19.94 -1.72
C PRO A 187 0.35 20.53 -1.66
N GLY A 188 -0.40 20.45 -2.76
CA GLY A 188 -1.78 20.92 -2.83
C GLY A 188 -2.72 20.08 -1.95
N VAL A 189 -2.54 18.77 -1.94
CA VAL A 189 -3.31 17.85 -1.08
C VAL A 189 -3.06 18.12 0.39
N ILE A 190 -1.80 18.34 0.79
CA ILE A 190 -1.42 18.67 2.17
C ILE A 190 -2.01 20.01 2.59
N ALA A 191 -1.90 21.03 1.73
CA ALA A 191 -2.46 22.36 2.02
C ALA A 191 -3.98 22.31 2.24
N GLN A 192 -4.70 21.59 1.38
CA GLN A 192 -6.14 21.40 1.51
C GLN A 192 -6.51 20.66 2.81
N ARG A 193 -5.73 19.63 3.19
CA ARG A 193 -5.94 18.90 4.45
C ARG A 193 -5.68 19.75 5.69
N ASN A 194 -4.69 20.64 5.65
CA ASN A 194 -4.36 21.51 6.79
C ASN A 194 -5.40 22.62 6.98
N GLN A 195 -5.93 23.19 5.89
CA GLN A 195 -7.03 24.16 5.96
C GLN A 195 -8.27 23.54 6.64
N GLN A 196 -8.56 22.27 6.34
CA GLN A 196 -9.70 21.53 6.91
C GLN A 196 -9.51 21.07 8.36
N LYS A 197 -8.28 21.11 8.90
CA LYS A 197 -8.01 20.82 10.33
C LYS A 197 -8.06 22.07 11.21
N GLY A 198 -8.01 23.26 10.60
CA GLY A 198 -8.05 24.54 11.29
C GLY A 198 -9.45 25.16 11.40
N GLU A 199 -10.45 24.52 10.80
CA GLU A 199 -11.90 24.77 10.97
C GLU A 199 -12.47 23.78 11.99
#